data_AF-S7I3G8-F1
#
_entry.id   AF-S7I3G8-F1
#
_cell.length_a   1.000
_cell.length_b   1.000
_cell.length_c   1.000
_cell.angle_alpha   90.00
_cell.angle_beta   90.00
_cell.angle_gamma   90.00
#
_symmetry.space_group_name_H-M   'P 1'
#
loop_
_entity.id
_entity.type
_entity.pdbx_description
1 polymer ?
#
loop_
_entity_poly.entity_id
_entity_poly.type
_entity_poly.pdbx_seq_one_letter_code
_entity_poly.pdbx_strand_id
1 'polypeptide(L)'
;MAIPRIAGYSLPASEHYPLNKTQWQIDPAKAVLLIHDMQEYFVNFFDTTQSPMSDIINNIQRLKAAAKQAGIPVVYTAQPANQDPAERALLSDFWGPGLQEETAILAALAPEADDVEYVKWRYSAFKKTSLLEDMQAQGRDQLIICGVYGHIGILSTALEAFMLDIKPFVIGDAIADFSQQDHIHTLNYLAGRAASVQTLHAVEQTLARKPSLTLDQMCIDVAEALSLDLDEVDVNENLLFLGLDSIRAMVLLEKWRPYGVNVTFAQLIEKVTLQEWWTLIGEPTTRTEAKPAMA
;
A
#
# COMPACT_ATOMS: atom_id res chain seq x y z
N MET A 1 19.71 1.35 -28.77
CA MET A 1 20.83 1.63 -27.84
C MET A 1 20.72 0.69 -26.65
N ALA A 2 21.83 0.13 -26.18
CA ALA A 2 21.81 -0.66 -24.94
C ALA A 2 21.61 0.26 -23.72
N ILE A 3 21.11 -0.29 -22.61
CA ILE A 3 21.08 0.43 -21.33
C ILE A 3 22.52 0.83 -20.98
N PRO A 4 22.80 2.10 -20.64
CA PRO A 4 24.15 2.54 -20.30
C PRO A 4 24.56 2.00 -18.93
N ARG A 5 25.86 1.97 -18.64
CA ARG A 5 26.31 1.89 -17.24
C ARG A 5 25.89 3.18 -16.54
N ILE A 6 25.22 3.05 -15.41
CA ILE A 6 24.60 4.17 -14.70
C ILE A 6 25.55 4.64 -13.59
N ALA A 7 25.83 5.93 -13.56
CA ALA A 7 26.64 6.53 -12.50
C ALA A 7 25.84 6.58 -11.19
N GLY A 8 26.52 6.34 -10.06
CA GLY A 8 25.93 6.54 -8.75
C GLY A 8 25.52 8.00 -8.53
N TYR A 9 24.43 8.20 -7.80
CA TYR A 9 23.92 9.51 -7.44
C TYR A 9 23.15 9.42 -6.12
N SER A 10 23.08 10.52 -5.38
CA SER A 10 22.34 10.58 -4.11
C SER A 10 20.84 10.65 -4.36
N LEU A 11 20.05 9.87 -3.61
CA LEU A 11 18.59 9.98 -3.65
C LEU A 11 18.12 11.43 -3.41
N PRO A 12 17.09 11.91 -4.13
CA PRO A 12 16.56 13.24 -3.88
C PRO A 12 16.05 13.35 -2.44
N ALA A 13 16.44 14.42 -1.74
CA ALA A 13 15.97 14.65 -0.38
C ALA A 13 14.44 14.81 -0.37
N SER A 14 13.78 14.19 0.60
CA SER A 14 12.30 14.17 0.69
C SER A 14 11.67 15.55 0.83
N GLU A 15 12.39 16.52 1.40
CA GLU A 15 12.00 17.93 1.49
C GLU A 15 11.87 18.61 0.12
N HIS A 16 12.49 18.04 -0.92
CA HIS A 16 12.39 18.50 -2.30
C HIS A 16 11.37 17.73 -3.13
N TYR A 17 10.59 16.83 -2.51
CA TYR A 17 9.53 16.15 -3.25
C TYR A 17 8.43 17.15 -3.62
N PRO A 18 7.84 17.03 -4.82
CA PRO A 18 6.75 17.88 -5.25
C PRO A 18 5.54 17.72 -4.32
N LEU A 19 4.80 18.81 -4.12
CA LEU A 19 3.50 18.74 -3.47
C LEU A 19 2.53 17.91 -4.34
N ASN A 20 1.93 16.89 -3.73
CA ASN A 20 0.89 16.11 -4.38
C ASN A 20 -0.35 16.96 -4.63
N LYS A 21 -0.95 16.82 -5.83
CA LYS A 21 -2.25 17.45 -6.12
C LYS A 21 -3.43 16.76 -5.44
N THR A 22 -3.28 15.47 -5.15
CA THR A 22 -4.32 14.63 -4.53
C THR A 22 -4.02 14.43 -3.06
N GLN A 23 -5.05 14.22 -2.25
CA GLN A 23 -4.93 13.88 -0.82
C GLN A 23 -5.14 12.39 -0.54
N TRP A 24 -4.99 11.52 -1.55
CA TRP A 24 -5.17 10.08 -1.40
C TRP A 24 -4.27 9.53 -0.29
N GLN A 25 -4.84 8.61 0.50
CA GLN A 25 -4.15 7.89 1.56
C GLN A 25 -4.10 6.41 1.20
N ILE A 26 -2.99 5.76 1.56
CA ILE A 26 -2.87 4.32 1.39
C ILE A 26 -3.82 3.63 2.37
N ASP A 27 -4.67 2.76 1.84
CA ASP A 27 -5.57 1.89 2.58
C ASP A 27 -5.07 0.45 2.40
N PRO A 28 -4.58 -0.23 3.45
CA PRO A 28 -4.05 -1.59 3.34
C PRO A 28 -5.05 -2.60 2.75
N ALA A 29 -6.35 -2.40 2.97
CA ALA A 29 -7.38 -3.27 2.44
C ALA A 29 -7.55 -3.12 0.91
N LYS A 30 -7.11 -1.99 0.34
CA LYS A 30 -7.27 -1.65 -1.08
C LYS A 30 -5.96 -1.60 -1.86
N ALA A 31 -4.82 -1.72 -1.18
CA ALA A 31 -3.51 -1.58 -1.78
C ALA A 31 -2.91 -2.90 -2.27
N VAL A 32 -2.10 -2.82 -3.31
CA VAL A 32 -1.14 -3.85 -3.75
C VAL A 32 0.24 -3.19 -3.83
N LEU A 33 1.29 -3.87 -3.38
CA LEU A 33 2.67 -3.44 -3.57
C LEU A 33 3.25 -4.06 -4.83
N LEU A 34 3.68 -3.23 -5.80
CA LEU A 34 4.42 -3.63 -6.99
C LEU A 34 5.91 -3.32 -6.83
N ILE A 35 6.72 -4.38 -6.84
CA ILE A 35 8.18 -4.30 -6.99
C ILE A 35 8.52 -4.47 -8.47
N HIS A 36 8.74 -3.33 -9.14
CA HIS A 36 8.84 -3.25 -10.60
C HIS A 36 10.27 -3.53 -11.10
N ASP A 37 10.44 -4.63 -11.84
CA ASP A 37 11.64 -4.99 -12.62
C ASP A 37 12.96 -4.97 -11.81
N MET A 38 12.93 -5.35 -10.53
CA MET A 38 14.12 -5.49 -9.68
C MET A 38 14.91 -6.79 -9.97
N GLN A 39 15.11 -7.08 -11.26
CA GLN A 39 15.90 -8.20 -11.74
C GLN A 39 17.39 -7.86 -11.73
N GLU A 40 18.24 -8.87 -11.53
CA GLU A 40 19.70 -8.72 -11.52
C GLU A 40 20.19 -7.99 -12.77
N TYR A 41 19.67 -8.33 -13.95
CA TYR A 41 20.00 -7.69 -15.22
C TYR A 41 19.89 -6.16 -15.18
N PHE A 42 18.78 -5.61 -14.68
CA PHE A 42 18.54 -4.16 -14.65
C PHE A 42 19.33 -3.47 -13.54
N VAL A 43 19.47 -4.15 -12.41
CA VAL A 43 20.19 -3.66 -11.23
C VAL A 43 21.70 -3.60 -11.48
N ASN A 44 22.25 -4.56 -12.24
CA ASN A 44 23.68 -4.67 -12.55
C ASN A 44 24.21 -3.55 -13.48
N PHE A 45 23.34 -2.69 -14.02
CA PHE A 45 23.79 -1.45 -14.68
C PHE A 45 24.28 -0.38 -13.69
N PHE A 46 23.98 -0.53 -12.40
CA PHE A 46 24.51 0.29 -11.31
C PHE A 46 25.68 -0.40 -10.59
N ASP A 47 26.42 0.37 -9.79
CA ASP A 47 27.19 -0.21 -8.67
C ASP A 47 26.22 -0.48 -7.50
N THR A 48 25.95 -1.75 -7.21
CA THR A 48 24.98 -2.17 -6.19
C THR A 48 25.43 -1.88 -4.76
N THR A 49 26.72 -1.57 -4.56
CA THR A 49 27.30 -1.26 -3.25
C THR A 49 27.20 0.22 -2.89
N GLN A 50 26.75 1.06 -3.84
CA GLN A 50 26.67 2.51 -3.69
C GLN A 50 25.25 3.04 -3.95
N SER A 51 25.04 4.29 -3.56
CA SER A 51 23.81 5.05 -3.86
C SER A 51 23.66 5.23 -5.39
N PRO A 52 22.44 5.09 -5.94
CA PRO A 52 21.17 4.91 -5.23
C PRO A 52 20.87 3.45 -4.87
N MET A 53 21.58 2.48 -5.44
CA MET A 53 21.11 1.09 -5.47
C MET A 53 21.14 0.43 -4.08
N SER A 54 22.18 0.66 -3.29
CA SER A 54 22.24 0.19 -1.90
C SER A 54 21.06 0.69 -1.05
N ASP A 55 20.67 1.95 -1.28
CA ASP A 55 19.62 2.62 -0.53
C ASP A 55 18.23 2.11 -0.93
N ILE A 56 17.95 2.01 -2.24
CA ILE A 56 16.65 1.54 -2.71
C ILE A 56 16.42 0.06 -2.37
N ILE A 57 17.44 -0.79 -2.41
CA ILE A 57 17.29 -2.21 -2.04
C ILE A 57 16.85 -2.31 -0.58
N ASN A 58 17.52 -1.59 0.32
CA ASN A 58 17.14 -1.53 1.74
C ASN A 58 15.72 -0.97 1.92
N ASN A 59 15.38 0.10 1.20
CA ASN A 59 14.07 0.72 1.30
C ASN A 59 12.95 -0.19 0.76
N ILE A 60 13.19 -0.94 -0.32
CA ILE A 60 12.23 -1.92 -0.86
C ILE A 60 12.06 -3.10 0.12
N GLN A 61 13.13 -3.58 0.78
CA GLN A 61 13.01 -4.61 1.83
C GLN A 61 12.10 -4.16 2.97
N ARG A 62 12.30 -2.93 3.46
CA ARG A 62 11.46 -2.34 4.52
C ARG A 62 10.02 -2.14 4.06
N LEU A 63 9.83 -1.64 2.83
CA LEU A 63 8.50 -1.45 2.24
C LEU A 63 7.76 -2.79 2.12
N LYS A 64 8.42 -3.83 1.61
CA LYS A 64 7.87 -5.19 1.50
C LYS A 64 7.46 -5.72 2.88
N ALA A 65 8.34 -5.62 3.88
CA ALA A 65 8.05 -6.07 5.23
C ALA A 65 6.84 -5.35 5.84
N ALA A 66 6.75 -4.02 5.68
CA ALA A 66 5.63 -3.23 6.17
C ALA A 66 4.32 -3.58 5.44
N ALA A 67 4.37 -3.77 4.12
CA ALA A 67 3.23 -4.18 3.32
C ALA A 67 2.69 -5.55 3.77
N LYS A 68 3.58 -6.53 3.95
CA LYS A 68 3.20 -7.86 4.46
C LYS A 68 2.59 -7.82 5.85
N GLN A 69 3.18 -7.05 6.76
CA GLN A 69 2.63 -6.88 8.11
C GLN A 69 1.22 -6.26 8.08
N ALA A 70 0.93 -5.41 7.10
CA ALA A 70 -0.37 -4.79 6.90
C ALA A 70 -1.35 -5.62 6.05
N GLY A 71 -0.99 -6.84 5.62
CA GLY A 71 -1.84 -7.70 4.79
C GLY A 71 -2.00 -7.22 3.34
N ILE A 72 -1.05 -6.42 2.85
CA ILE A 72 -1.00 -5.93 1.46
C ILE A 72 -0.31 -7.00 0.59
N PRO A 73 -0.96 -7.50 -0.49
CA PRO A 73 -0.33 -8.40 -1.45
C PRO A 73 0.89 -7.76 -2.11
N VAL A 74 1.94 -8.55 -2.28
CA VAL A 74 3.17 -8.14 -2.96
C VAL A 74 3.24 -8.82 -4.32
N VAL A 75 3.42 -8.01 -5.36
CA VAL A 75 3.54 -8.45 -6.74
C VAL A 75 4.87 -7.97 -7.32
N TYR A 76 5.44 -8.77 -8.21
CA TYR A 76 6.67 -8.50 -8.93
C TYR A 76 6.40 -8.46 -10.42
N THR A 77 7.18 -7.67 -11.14
CA THR A 77 7.30 -7.82 -12.59
C THR A 77 8.71 -8.26 -12.96
N ALA A 78 8.79 -9.22 -13.87
CA ALA A 78 10.05 -9.75 -14.37
C ALA A 78 9.95 -9.93 -15.89
N GLN A 79 10.85 -9.31 -16.65
CA GLN A 79 10.94 -9.57 -18.07
C GLN A 79 11.47 -10.98 -18.32
N PRO A 80 10.89 -11.73 -19.27
CA PRO A 80 11.42 -13.03 -19.65
C PRO A 80 12.68 -12.86 -20.51
N ALA A 81 13.62 -13.80 -20.38
CA ALA A 81 14.78 -13.91 -21.26
C ALA A 81 14.36 -14.39 -22.66
N ASN A 82 15.20 -14.11 -23.66
CA ASN A 82 15.08 -14.66 -25.02
C ASN A 82 13.68 -14.46 -25.63
N GLN A 83 13.15 -13.24 -25.49
CA GLN A 83 11.84 -12.88 -26.03
C GLN A 83 11.79 -13.12 -27.54
N ASP A 84 10.68 -13.70 -28.02
CA ASP A 84 10.37 -13.73 -29.45
C ASP A 84 10.41 -12.28 -30.00
N PRO A 85 11.18 -12.01 -31.07
CA PRO A 85 11.22 -10.68 -31.70
C PRO A 85 9.84 -10.13 -32.06
N ALA A 86 8.87 -10.97 -32.43
CA ALA A 86 7.50 -10.56 -32.72
C ALA A 86 6.76 -10.06 -31.46
N GLU A 87 6.98 -10.74 -30.32
CA GLU A 87 6.38 -10.34 -29.05
C GLU A 87 7.08 -9.11 -28.44
N ARG A 88 8.40 -9.01 -28.59
CA ARG A 88 9.21 -7.86 -28.16
C ARG A 88 8.92 -6.61 -28.99
N ALA A 89 8.70 -6.78 -30.29
CA ALA A 89 8.30 -5.74 -31.23
C ALA A 89 9.20 -4.48 -31.15
N LEU A 90 8.60 -3.29 -31.09
CA LEU A 90 9.28 -1.98 -31.15
C LEU A 90 10.24 -1.72 -29.98
N LEU A 91 10.20 -2.51 -28.90
CA LEU A 91 11.24 -2.44 -27.87
C LEU A 91 12.62 -2.76 -28.43
N SER A 92 12.69 -3.60 -29.47
CA SER A 92 13.94 -3.97 -30.13
C SER A 92 14.63 -2.78 -30.80
N ASP A 93 13.85 -1.85 -31.36
CA ASP A 93 14.40 -0.67 -32.03
C ASP A 93 15.09 0.27 -31.04
N PHE A 94 14.52 0.39 -29.82
CA PHE A 94 15.08 1.23 -28.77
C PHE A 94 16.19 0.54 -27.97
N TRP A 95 16.00 -0.71 -27.59
CA TRP A 95 16.81 -1.39 -26.56
C TRP A 95 17.57 -2.62 -27.06
N GLY A 96 17.48 -2.93 -28.35
CA GLY A 96 18.04 -4.17 -28.90
C GLY A 96 17.31 -5.42 -28.37
N PRO A 97 17.96 -6.60 -28.40
CA PRO A 97 17.30 -7.88 -28.15
C PRO A 97 16.84 -8.07 -26.70
N GLY A 98 17.26 -7.21 -25.77
CA GLY A 98 16.95 -7.33 -24.35
C GLY A 98 17.77 -8.42 -23.65
N LEU A 99 17.33 -8.80 -22.45
CA LEU A 99 18.02 -9.80 -21.62
C LEU A 99 17.96 -11.21 -22.25
N GLN A 100 19.06 -11.94 -22.14
CA GLN A 100 19.20 -13.29 -22.72
C GLN A 100 19.33 -14.39 -21.65
N GLU A 101 19.92 -14.12 -20.48
CA GLU A 101 20.29 -15.17 -19.51
C GLU A 101 20.02 -14.81 -18.04
N GLU A 102 19.64 -13.56 -17.71
CA GLU A 102 19.40 -13.11 -16.33
C GLU A 102 17.94 -12.65 -16.16
N THR A 103 17.08 -13.50 -15.58
CA THR A 103 15.68 -13.16 -15.27
C THR A 103 15.37 -13.09 -13.78
N ALA A 104 16.27 -13.54 -12.92
CA ALA A 104 15.98 -13.63 -11.50
C ALA A 104 15.78 -12.25 -10.88
N ILE A 105 14.77 -12.13 -10.03
CA ILE A 105 14.70 -11.04 -9.05
C ILE A 105 15.94 -11.12 -8.15
N LEU A 106 16.50 -9.95 -7.81
CA LEU A 106 17.67 -9.86 -6.94
C LEU A 106 17.46 -10.68 -5.65
N ALA A 107 18.45 -11.49 -5.26
CA ALA A 107 18.35 -12.36 -4.08
C ALA A 107 17.95 -11.62 -2.79
N ALA A 108 18.40 -10.38 -2.60
CA ALA A 108 18.03 -9.55 -1.45
C ALA A 108 16.52 -9.17 -1.41
N LEU A 109 15.83 -9.28 -2.55
CA LEU A 109 14.43 -8.96 -2.75
C LEU A 109 13.62 -10.18 -3.23
N ALA A 110 14.15 -11.38 -3.05
CA ALA A 110 13.56 -12.61 -3.56
C ALA A 110 12.05 -12.70 -3.18
N PRO A 111 11.19 -13.09 -4.13
CA PRO A 111 9.79 -13.39 -3.84
C PRO A 111 9.67 -14.50 -2.80
N GLU A 112 8.68 -14.36 -1.92
CA GLU A 112 8.24 -15.40 -0.99
C GLU A 112 7.08 -16.21 -1.60
N ALA A 113 6.67 -17.30 -0.95
CA ALA A 113 5.72 -18.26 -1.54
C ALA A 113 4.31 -17.69 -1.80
N ASP A 114 3.92 -16.64 -1.09
CA ASP A 114 2.66 -15.92 -1.19
C ASP A 114 2.74 -14.66 -2.08
N ASP A 115 3.93 -14.34 -2.60
CA ASP A 115 4.11 -13.25 -3.56
C ASP A 115 3.76 -13.72 -4.98
N VAL A 116 3.30 -12.80 -5.82
CA VAL A 116 2.97 -13.10 -7.23
C VAL A 116 4.00 -12.48 -8.16
N GLU A 117 4.50 -13.23 -9.13
CA GLU A 117 5.40 -12.72 -10.17
C GLU A 117 4.71 -12.73 -11.54
N TYR A 118 4.62 -11.56 -12.18
CA TYR A 118 4.08 -11.41 -13.53
C TYR A 118 5.19 -11.29 -14.57
N VAL A 119 5.02 -12.01 -15.67
CA VAL A 119 5.89 -11.88 -16.85
C VAL A 119 5.66 -10.53 -17.52
N LYS A 120 6.70 -9.71 -17.62
CA LYS A 120 6.65 -8.33 -18.08
C LYS A 120 7.02 -8.19 -19.55
N TRP A 121 6.14 -7.60 -20.35
CA TRP A 121 6.34 -7.48 -21.80
C TRP A 121 6.54 -6.06 -22.32
N ARG A 122 6.10 -5.03 -21.59
CA ARG A 122 6.15 -3.62 -22.00
C ARG A 122 6.57 -2.75 -20.81
N TYR A 123 6.69 -1.43 -20.99
CA TYR A 123 7.03 -0.53 -19.89
C TYR A 123 5.99 -0.52 -18.78
N SER A 124 4.70 -0.57 -19.11
CA SER A 124 3.64 -0.68 -18.11
C SER A 124 3.50 -2.11 -17.58
N ALA A 125 3.25 -2.26 -16.29
CA ALA A 125 2.94 -3.54 -15.64
C ALA A 125 1.58 -4.12 -15.99
N PHE A 126 0.68 -3.35 -16.60
CA PHE A 126 -0.66 -3.81 -16.99
C PHE A 126 -0.72 -4.40 -18.41
N LYS A 127 0.26 -4.09 -19.27
CA LYS A 127 0.24 -4.58 -20.65
C LYS A 127 0.68 -6.03 -20.72
N LYS A 128 -0.24 -6.90 -21.18
CA LYS A 128 -0.04 -8.35 -21.34
C LYS A 128 0.23 -9.06 -20.01
N THR A 129 -0.43 -8.62 -18.95
CA THR A 129 -0.43 -9.26 -17.63
C THR A 129 -1.88 -9.35 -17.13
N SER A 130 -2.14 -10.14 -16.08
CA SER A 130 -3.43 -10.20 -15.41
C SER A 130 -3.55 -9.21 -14.24
N LEU A 131 -2.60 -8.27 -14.09
CA LEU A 131 -2.50 -7.41 -12.91
C LEU A 131 -3.80 -6.63 -12.64
N LEU A 132 -4.45 -6.09 -13.68
CA LEU A 132 -5.68 -5.34 -13.52
C LEU A 132 -6.83 -6.25 -13.05
N GLU A 133 -7.01 -7.39 -13.71
CA GLU A 133 -8.06 -8.36 -13.40
C GLU A 133 -7.89 -8.88 -11.96
N ASP A 134 -6.66 -9.18 -11.56
CA ASP A 134 -6.33 -9.68 -10.22
C ASP A 134 -6.58 -8.62 -9.13
N MET A 135 -6.24 -7.35 -9.40
CA MET A 135 -6.56 -6.23 -8.50
C MET A 135 -8.07 -6.03 -8.34
N GLN A 136 -8.81 -6.05 -9.45
CA GLN A 136 -10.27 -5.89 -9.45
C GLN A 136 -10.97 -7.05 -8.73
N ALA A 137 -10.54 -8.29 -8.96
CA ALA A 137 -11.08 -9.47 -8.29
C ALA A 137 -10.89 -9.43 -6.77
N GLN A 138 -9.82 -8.77 -6.30
CA GLN A 138 -9.53 -8.57 -4.88
C GLN A 138 -10.14 -7.28 -4.29
N GLY A 139 -10.84 -6.47 -5.09
CA GLY A 139 -11.39 -5.19 -4.65
C GLY A 139 -10.33 -4.15 -4.30
N ARG A 140 -9.14 -4.23 -4.92
CA ARG A 140 -7.98 -3.37 -4.64
C ARG A 140 -7.84 -2.29 -5.72
N ASP A 141 -7.97 -1.03 -5.32
CA ASP A 141 -7.94 0.14 -6.22
C ASP A 141 -6.70 1.03 -6.00
N GLN A 142 -5.67 0.54 -5.30
CA GLN A 142 -4.43 1.28 -5.03
C GLN A 142 -3.19 0.45 -5.38
N LEU A 143 -2.23 1.07 -6.05
CA LEU A 143 -0.97 0.44 -6.42
C LEU A 143 0.21 1.21 -5.84
N ILE A 144 0.92 0.63 -4.89
CA ILE A 144 2.17 1.15 -4.33
C ILE A 144 3.29 0.68 -5.26
N ILE A 145 4.12 1.59 -5.78
CA ILE A 145 5.09 1.29 -6.83
C ILE A 145 6.51 1.66 -6.34
N CYS A 146 7.41 0.68 -6.42
CA CYS A 146 8.84 0.84 -6.20
C CYS A 146 9.63 0.08 -7.29
N GLY A 147 10.95 0.27 -7.35
CA GLY A 147 11.83 -0.43 -8.29
C GLY A 147 12.44 0.47 -9.37
N VAL A 148 12.68 -0.08 -10.57
CA VAL A 148 13.39 0.60 -11.66
C VAL A 148 12.71 0.44 -13.03
N TYR A 149 12.88 1.35 -13.99
CA TYR A 149 13.46 2.70 -13.87
C TYR A 149 12.34 3.74 -13.79
N GLY A 150 12.56 4.81 -13.01
CA GLY A 150 11.61 5.90 -12.78
C GLY A 150 10.89 6.38 -14.04
N HIS A 151 11.60 7.01 -14.96
CA HIS A 151 11.00 7.71 -16.11
C HIS A 151 10.49 6.78 -17.21
N ILE A 152 10.69 5.47 -17.09
CA ILE A 152 10.32 4.49 -18.12
C ILE A 152 9.17 3.61 -17.60
N GLY A 153 9.51 2.58 -16.82
CA GLY A 153 8.55 1.56 -16.39
C GLY A 153 7.63 2.05 -15.30
N ILE A 154 8.18 2.73 -14.29
CA ILE A 154 7.43 3.27 -13.15
C ILE A 154 6.46 4.36 -13.65
N LEU A 155 6.95 5.33 -14.44
CA LEU A 155 6.13 6.38 -15.04
C LEU A 155 5.00 5.81 -15.90
N SER A 156 5.31 4.86 -16.80
CA SER A 156 4.30 4.25 -17.68
C SER A 156 3.25 3.46 -16.89
N THR A 157 3.68 2.70 -15.89
CA THR A 157 2.78 1.93 -15.03
C THR A 157 1.87 2.84 -14.22
N ALA A 158 2.41 3.91 -13.63
CA ALA A 158 1.61 4.87 -12.87
C ALA A 158 0.61 5.61 -13.77
N LEU A 159 1.00 6.02 -14.98
CA LEU A 159 0.07 6.63 -15.93
C LEU A 159 -1.06 5.67 -16.31
N GLU A 160 -0.73 4.41 -16.57
CA GLU A 160 -1.74 3.43 -16.92
C GLU A 160 -2.64 3.05 -15.74
N ALA A 161 -2.10 2.88 -14.53
CA ALA A 161 -2.89 2.71 -13.30
C ALA A 161 -3.92 3.82 -13.17
N PHE A 162 -3.48 5.09 -13.28
CA PHE A 162 -4.35 6.25 -13.21
C PHE A 162 -5.48 6.22 -14.24
N MET A 163 -5.19 5.81 -15.48
CA MET A 163 -6.18 5.71 -16.55
C MET A 163 -7.11 4.49 -16.41
N LEU A 164 -6.76 3.53 -15.57
CA LEU A 164 -7.54 2.32 -15.27
C LEU A 164 -8.28 2.44 -13.92
N ASP A 165 -8.43 3.66 -13.40
CA ASP A 165 -9.07 3.97 -12.11
C ASP A 165 -8.37 3.36 -10.88
N ILE A 166 -7.09 2.99 -11.00
CA ILE A 166 -6.23 2.55 -9.90
C ILE A 166 -5.38 3.74 -9.43
N LYS A 167 -5.38 4.04 -8.13
CA LYS A 167 -4.59 5.14 -7.54
C LYS A 167 -3.13 4.70 -7.38
N PRO A 168 -2.16 5.27 -8.14
CA PRO A 168 -0.78 4.91 -7.98
C PRO A 168 -0.12 5.76 -6.89
N PHE A 169 0.70 5.11 -6.08
CA PHE A 169 1.54 5.68 -5.04
C PHE A 169 3.00 5.36 -5.35
N VAL A 170 3.79 6.33 -5.80
CA VAL A 170 5.21 6.11 -6.10
C VAL A 170 6.05 6.46 -4.89
N ILE A 171 6.85 5.50 -4.44
CA ILE A 171 7.70 5.67 -3.25
C ILE A 171 9.05 6.20 -3.71
N GLY A 172 9.23 7.53 -3.62
CA GLY A 172 10.33 8.23 -4.29
C GLY A 172 11.71 7.77 -3.82
N ASP A 173 11.86 7.42 -2.55
CA ASP A 173 13.09 6.91 -1.96
C ASP A 173 13.25 5.39 -2.14
N ALA A 174 12.32 4.74 -2.83
CA ALA A 174 12.37 3.33 -3.23
C ALA A 174 12.31 3.14 -4.75
N ILE A 175 12.62 4.18 -5.54
CA ILE A 175 12.87 4.06 -6.99
C ILE A 175 14.28 4.52 -7.35
N ALA A 176 14.82 3.98 -8.44
CA ALA A 176 16.01 4.53 -9.08
C ALA A 176 15.82 4.73 -10.58
N ASP A 177 16.73 5.50 -11.15
CA ASP A 177 16.67 5.91 -12.54
C ASP A 177 18.08 6.01 -13.15
N PHE A 178 18.17 6.29 -14.45
CA PHE A 178 19.44 6.49 -15.16
C PHE A 178 20.22 7.70 -14.65
N SER A 179 19.53 8.67 -14.04
CA SER A 179 20.15 9.84 -13.43
C SER A 179 19.26 10.41 -12.33
N GLN A 180 19.85 11.21 -11.44
CA GLN A 180 19.09 11.98 -10.45
C GLN A 180 18.08 12.92 -11.13
N GLN A 181 18.41 13.45 -12.32
CA GLN A 181 17.53 14.34 -13.06
C GLN A 181 16.27 13.61 -13.55
N ASP A 182 16.42 12.41 -14.12
CA ASP A 182 15.29 11.60 -14.58
C ASP A 182 14.41 11.14 -13.41
N HIS A 183 15.05 10.79 -12.29
CA HIS A 183 14.36 10.49 -11.05
C HIS A 183 13.49 11.69 -10.61
N ILE A 184 14.07 12.89 -10.46
CA ILE A 184 13.34 14.11 -10.05
C ILE A 184 12.23 14.46 -11.05
N HIS A 185 12.51 14.32 -12.36
CA HIS A 185 11.51 14.54 -13.40
C HIS A 185 10.30 13.62 -13.23
N THR A 186 10.55 12.34 -12.98
CA THR A 186 9.51 11.34 -12.74
C THR A 186 8.62 11.72 -11.56
N LEU A 187 9.21 12.08 -10.42
CA LEU A 187 8.45 12.49 -9.23
C LEU A 187 7.58 13.72 -9.53
N ASN A 188 8.17 14.76 -10.14
CA ASN A 188 7.49 16.01 -10.48
C ASN A 188 6.32 15.79 -11.45
N TYR A 189 6.52 14.97 -12.48
CA TYR A 189 5.46 14.66 -13.43
C TYR A 189 4.31 13.93 -12.75
N LEU A 190 4.62 12.86 -12.01
CA LEU A 190 3.63 11.99 -11.40
C LEU A 190 2.81 12.70 -10.32
N ALA A 191 3.44 13.39 -9.36
CA ALA A 191 2.73 14.15 -8.32
C ALA A 191 1.77 15.21 -8.90
N GLY A 192 2.11 15.74 -10.07
CA GLY A 192 1.33 16.76 -10.76
C GLY A 192 0.22 16.22 -11.68
N ARG A 193 0.26 14.94 -12.06
CA ARG A 193 -0.55 14.43 -13.19
C ARG A 193 -1.21 13.08 -12.99
N ALA A 194 -0.63 12.15 -12.23
CA ALA A 194 -1.10 10.76 -12.26
C ALA A 194 -0.94 9.98 -10.95
N ALA A 195 -0.10 10.40 -10.00
CA ALA A 195 0.18 9.63 -8.78
C ALA A 195 0.29 10.50 -7.53
N SER A 196 0.19 9.87 -6.37
CA SER A 196 0.74 10.42 -5.13
C SER A 196 2.21 9.97 -4.99
N VAL A 197 3.13 10.91 -4.82
CA VAL A 197 4.52 10.63 -4.46
C VAL A 197 4.66 10.65 -2.95
N GLN A 198 5.22 9.60 -2.37
CA GLN A 198 5.44 9.47 -0.93
C GLN A 198 6.86 9.02 -0.61
N THR A 199 7.27 9.19 0.65
CA THR A 199 8.49 8.59 1.19
C THR A 199 8.15 7.27 1.86
N LEU A 200 9.13 6.37 1.94
CA LEU A 200 9.03 5.13 2.70
C LEU A 200 8.57 5.40 4.13
N HIS A 201 9.14 6.43 4.78
CA HIS A 201 8.79 6.78 6.15
C HIS A 201 7.30 7.13 6.30
N ALA A 202 6.72 7.89 5.37
CA ALA A 202 5.30 8.24 5.40
C ALA A 202 4.41 7.00 5.20
N VAL A 203 4.83 6.08 4.33
CA VAL A 203 4.12 4.80 4.13
C VAL A 203 4.20 3.95 5.39
N GLU A 204 5.39 3.76 5.98
CA GLU A 204 5.56 3.00 7.23
C GLU A 204 4.69 3.57 8.36
N GLN A 205 4.64 4.91 8.51
CA GLN A 205 3.74 5.54 9.47
C GLN A 205 2.26 5.26 9.17
N THR A 206 1.87 5.28 7.90
CA THR A 206 0.49 5.00 7.49
C THR A 206 0.11 3.55 7.76
N LEU A 207 0.99 2.60 7.43
CA LEU A 207 0.77 1.16 7.63
C LEU A 207 0.89 0.73 9.09
N ALA A 208 1.69 1.44 9.90
CA ALA A 208 1.80 1.18 11.33
C ALA A 208 0.62 1.72 12.14
N ARG A 209 -0.20 2.62 11.58
CA ARG A 209 -1.43 3.07 12.25
C ARG A 209 -2.38 1.89 12.36
N LYS A 210 -2.68 1.50 13.61
CA LYS A 210 -3.78 0.58 13.86
C LYS A 210 -5.07 1.23 13.38
N PRO A 211 -5.97 0.49 12.71
CA PRO A 211 -7.28 1.02 12.38
C PRO A 211 -7.95 1.49 13.67
N SER A 212 -8.39 2.74 13.68
CA SER A 212 -9.19 3.30 14.77
C SER A 212 -10.66 3.07 14.46
N LEU A 213 -11.43 2.63 15.45
CA LEU A 213 -12.88 2.53 15.32
C LEU A 213 -13.45 3.91 14.98
N THR A 214 -14.38 3.98 14.03
CA THR A 214 -15.12 5.20 13.71
C THR A 214 -16.58 5.04 14.10
N LEU A 215 -17.28 6.16 14.31
CA LEU A 215 -18.72 6.13 14.57
C LEU A 215 -19.49 5.48 13.41
N ASP A 216 -19.12 5.79 12.16
CA ASP A 216 -19.74 5.17 10.98
C ASP A 216 -19.57 3.64 10.97
N GLN A 217 -18.40 3.14 11.35
CA GLN A 217 -18.18 1.70 11.47
C GLN A 217 -19.03 1.08 12.59
N MET A 218 -19.19 1.79 13.71
CA MET A 218 -20.09 1.35 14.77
C MET A 218 -21.54 1.30 14.29
N CYS A 219 -22.01 2.26 13.49
CA CYS A 219 -23.34 2.25 12.91
C CYS A 219 -23.55 1.03 12.01
N ILE A 220 -22.58 0.75 11.13
CA ILE A 220 -22.60 -0.43 10.24
C ILE A 220 -22.65 -1.73 11.07
N ASP A 221 -21.78 -1.84 12.07
CA ASP A 221 -21.71 -3.05 12.89
C ASP A 221 -22.99 -3.28 13.69
N VAL A 222 -23.62 -2.20 14.19
CA VAL A 222 -24.91 -2.26 14.88
C VAL A 222 -26.03 -2.65 13.93
N ALA A 223 -26.09 -2.05 12.74
CA ALA A 223 -27.07 -2.40 11.71
C ALA A 223 -26.99 -3.91 11.37
N GLU A 224 -25.78 -4.42 11.14
CA GLU A 224 -25.53 -5.86 10.90
C GLU A 224 -25.99 -6.72 12.10
N ALA A 225 -25.59 -6.37 13.32
CA ALA A 225 -25.89 -7.14 14.52
C ALA A 225 -27.40 -7.20 14.84
N LEU A 226 -28.13 -6.14 14.48
CA LEU A 226 -29.58 -6.02 14.66
C LEU A 226 -30.38 -6.48 13.43
N SER A 227 -29.71 -6.73 12.30
CA SER A 227 -30.35 -7.02 11.00
C SER A 227 -31.29 -5.90 10.55
N LEU A 228 -30.82 -4.66 10.69
CA LEU A 228 -31.49 -3.43 10.26
C LEU A 228 -30.78 -2.84 9.04
N ASP A 229 -31.48 -1.98 8.31
CA ASP A 229 -30.85 -1.13 7.31
C ASP A 229 -30.08 0.02 8.00
N LEU A 230 -29.02 0.54 7.36
CA LEU A 230 -28.13 1.53 7.98
C LEU A 230 -28.84 2.86 8.31
N ASP A 231 -29.86 3.22 7.54
CA ASP A 231 -30.70 4.42 7.75
C ASP A 231 -31.68 4.27 8.92
N GLU A 232 -31.91 3.06 9.42
CA GLU A 232 -32.70 2.79 10.63
C GLU A 232 -31.88 2.96 11.92
N VAL A 233 -30.55 3.12 11.83
CA VAL A 233 -29.68 3.29 13.00
C VAL A 233 -29.46 4.77 13.32
N ASP A 234 -30.30 5.35 14.18
CA ASP A 234 -30.05 6.66 14.79
C ASP A 234 -29.08 6.53 15.97
N VAL A 235 -27.96 7.25 15.92
CA VAL A 235 -26.91 7.23 16.95
C VAL A 235 -27.40 7.68 18.34
N ASN A 236 -28.49 8.45 18.40
CA ASN A 236 -29.09 8.94 19.65
C ASN A 236 -30.28 8.11 20.12
N GLU A 237 -30.74 7.15 19.32
CA GLU A 237 -31.83 6.28 19.70
C GLU A 237 -31.35 5.22 20.70
N ASN A 238 -32.26 4.82 21.59
CA ASN A 238 -31.98 3.80 22.57
C ASN A 238 -31.88 2.44 21.87
N LEU A 239 -30.67 1.88 21.85
CA LEU A 239 -30.34 0.62 21.19
C LEU A 239 -31.19 -0.55 21.72
N LEU A 240 -31.68 -0.49 22.96
CA LEU A 240 -32.58 -1.51 23.52
C LEU A 240 -33.94 -1.54 22.80
N PHE A 241 -34.43 -0.39 22.33
CA PHE A 241 -35.66 -0.33 21.53
C PHE A 241 -35.46 -0.86 20.11
N LEU A 242 -34.23 -0.75 19.59
CA LEU A 242 -33.81 -1.35 18.33
C LEU A 242 -33.51 -2.86 18.45
N GLY A 243 -33.68 -3.45 19.64
CA GLY A 243 -33.50 -4.89 19.87
C GLY A 243 -32.09 -5.31 20.26
N LEU A 244 -31.23 -4.37 20.67
CA LEU A 244 -29.94 -4.72 21.23
C LEU A 244 -30.11 -5.49 22.55
N ASP A 245 -29.44 -6.63 22.66
CA ASP A 245 -29.35 -7.43 23.87
C ASP A 245 -27.89 -7.60 24.33
N SER A 246 -27.71 -8.23 25.49
CA SER A 246 -26.38 -8.44 26.08
C SER A 246 -25.45 -9.29 25.20
N ILE A 247 -25.98 -10.25 24.42
CA ILE A 247 -25.17 -11.12 23.58
C ILE A 247 -24.62 -10.31 22.41
N ARG A 248 -25.49 -9.55 21.73
CA ARG A 248 -25.10 -8.68 20.62
C ARG A 248 -24.12 -7.60 21.05
N ALA A 249 -24.34 -6.99 22.21
CA ALA A 249 -23.41 -6.01 22.77
C ALA A 249 -22.03 -6.61 23.08
N MET A 250 -21.94 -7.85 23.57
CA MET A 250 -20.66 -8.53 23.76
C MET A 250 -19.96 -8.84 22.43
N VAL A 251 -20.70 -9.28 21.42
CA VAL A 251 -20.15 -9.54 20.08
C VAL A 251 -19.59 -8.26 19.45
N LEU A 252 -20.32 -7.16 19.53
CA LEU A 252 -19.85 -5.84 19.06
C LEU A 252 -18.59 -5.40 19.80
N LEU A 253 -18.57 -5.50 21.14
CA LEU A 253 -17.40 -5.13 21.93
C LEU A 253 -16.16 -5.94 21.55
N GLU A 254 -16.30 -7.26 21.36
CA GLU A 254 -15.21 -8.13 20.89
C GLU A 254 -14.80 -7.80 19.44
N LYS A 255 -15.75 -7.49 18.55
CA LYS A 255 -15.47 -6.99 17.18
C LYS A 255 -14.66 -5.69 17.21
N TRP A 256 -14.85 -4.86 18.23
CA TRP A 256 -14.18 -3.58 18.40
C TRP A 256 -12.84 -3.64 19.16
N ARG A 257 -12.53 -4.73 19.89
CA ARG A 257 -11.26 -4.90 20.61
C ARG A 257 -10.01 -4.70 19.74
N PRO A 258 -9.94 -5.22 18.50
CA PRO A 258 -8.77 -5.02 17.62
C PRO A 258 -8.48 -3.55 17.29
N TYR A 259 -9.49 -2.67 17.35
CA TYR A 259 -9.36 -1.23 17.13
C TYR A 259 -8.84 -0.46 18.35
N GLY A 260 -8.45 -1.16 19.42
CA GLY A 260 -7.91 -0.56 20.65
C GLY A 260 -8.97 -0.12 21.66
N VAL A 261 -10.24 -0.55 21.50
CA VAL A 261 -11.31 -0.24 22.46
C VAL A 261 -11.03 -0.90 23.80
N ASN A 262 -10.87 -0.08 24.85
CA ASN A 262 -10.52 -0.53 26.20
C ASN A 262 -11.64 -0.28 27.23
N VAL A 263 -12.89 -0.42 26.81
CA VAL A 263 -14.07 -0.30 27.68
C VAL A 263 -14.49 -1.69 28.17
N THR A 264 -14.98 -1.81 29.40
CA THR A 264 -15.54 -3.07 29.92
C THR A 264 -17.00 -3.22 29.52
N PHE A 265 -17.50 -4.45 29.46
CA PHE A 265 -18.93 -4.68 29.17
C PHE A 265 -19.85 -3.96 30.16
N ALA A 266 -19.49 -3.95 31.45
CA ALA A 266 -20.26 -3.25 32.49
C ALA A 266 -20.40 -1.75 32.19
N GLN A 267 -19.30 -1.08 31.81
CA GLN A 267 -19.32 0.34 31.44
C GLN A 267 -20.13 0.60 30.16
N LEU A 268 -20.08 -0.34 29.21
CA LEU A 268 -20.80 -0.20 27.95
C LEU A 268 -22.32 -0.26 28.15
N ILE A 269 -22.83 -1.21 28.95
CA ILE A 269 -24.27 -1.38 29.15
C ILE A 269 -24.92 -0.30 30.02
N GLU A 270 -24.13 0.48 30.76
CA GLU A 270 -24.62 1.67 31.48
C GLU A 270 -25.11 2.76 30.51
N LYS A 271 -24.70 2.68 29.24
CA LYS A 271 -25.06 3.59 28.17
C LYS A 271 -26.01 2.88 27.22
N VAL A 272 -27.02 3.61 26.73
CA VAL A 272 -28.12 3.03 25.96
C VAL A 272 -28.16 3.50 24.52
N THR A 273 -27.29 4.44 24.14
CA THR A 273 -27.21 4.98 22.78
C THR A 273 -25.82 4.77 22.18
N LEU A 274 -25.73 4.75 20.85
CA LEU A 274 -24.46 4.60 20.15
C LEU A 274 -23.55 5.81 20.34
N GLN A 275 -24.13 7.01 20.42
CA GLN A 275 -23.41 8.26 20.67
C GLN A 275 -22.73 8.26 22.04
N GLU A 276 -23.39 7.72 23.07
CA GLU A 276 -22.80 7.55 24.40
C GLU A 276 -21.69 6.49 24.39
N TRP A 277 -21.89 5.38 23.66
CA TRP A 277 -20.85 4.36 23.48
C TRP A 277 -19.61 4.95 22.80
N TRP A 278 -19.80 5.76 21.75
CA TRP A 278 -18.71 6.44 21.07
C TRP A 278 -17.93 7.38 21.98
N THR A 279 -18.66 8.16 22.79
CA THR A 279 -18.06 9.08 23.76
C THR A 279 -17.23 8.30 24.80
N LEU A 280 -17.79 7.21 25.32
CA LEU A 280 -17.15 6.35 26.31
C LEU A 280 -15.87 5.69 25.76
N ILE A 281 -15.88 5.28 24.49
CA ILE A 281 -14.72 4.68 23.82
C ILE A 281 -13.63 5.73 23.54
N GLY A 282 -14.02 6.99 23.26
CA GLY A 282 -13.10 8.10 23.02
C GLY A 282 -12.45 8.70 24.27
N GLU A 283 -13.01 8.46 25.46
CA GLU A 283 -12.43 8.94 26.72
C GLU A 283 -11.23 8.06 27.17
N PRO A 284 -10.09 8.66 27.58
CA PRO A 284 -8.99 7.90 28.15
C PRO A 284 -9.44 7.24 29.45
N THR A 285 -9.61 5.91 29.43
CA THR A 285 -9.98 5.11 30.61
C THR A 285 -9.08 5.45 31.81
N THR A 286 -9.63 6.20 32.76
CA THR A 286 -8.99 6.40 34.06
C THR A 286 -9.05 5.07 34.80
N ARG A 287 -7.89 4.44 35.04
CA ARG A 287 -7.76 3.27 35.90
C ARG A 287 -8.40 3.60 37.25
N THR A 288 -9.56 3.02 37.53
CA THR A 288 -10.15 3.08 38.87
C THR A 288 -9.33 2.13 39.73
N GLU A 289 -8.42 2.68 40.53
CA GLU A 289 -7.70 1.94 41.56
C GLU A 289 -8.71 1.29 42.51
N ALA A 290 -8.64 -0.04 42.61
CA ALA A 290 -9.36 -0.79 43.62
C ALA A 290 -8.86 -0.32 45.00
N LYS A 291 -9.78 0.22 45.81
CA LYS A 291 -9.55 0.52 47.22
C LYS A 291 -8.98 -0.73 47.92
N PRO A 292 -7.89 -0.62 48.70
CA PRO A 292 -7.49 -1.70 49.58
C PRO A 292 -8.55 -1.84 50.67
N ALA A 293 -9.06 -3.06 50.83
CA ALA A 293 -9.92 -3.42 51.94
C ALA A 293 -9.15 -3.27 53.25
N MET A 294 -9.71 -2.53 54.20
CA MET A 294 -9.28 -2.53 55.59
C MET A 294 -9.49 -3.91 56.21
N ALA A 295 -8.42 -4.50 56.74
CA ALA A 295 -8.40 -5.24 57.99
C ALA A 295 -6.96 -5.25 58.52
#